data_AF-A0ABD5DGU9-F1
#
_entry.id   AF-A0ABD5DGU9-F1
#
_cell.length_a   1.000
_cell.length_b   1.000
_cell.length_c   1.000
_cell.angle_alpha   90.00
_cell.angle_beta   90.00
_cell.angle_gamma   90.00
#
_symmetry.space_group_name_H-M   'P 1'
#
loop_
_entity.id
_entity.type
_entity.pdbx_description
1 polymer ?
#
loop_
_entity_poly.entity_id
_entity_poly.type
_entity_poly.pdbx_seq_one_letter_code
_entity_poly.pdbx_strand_id
1 'polypeptide(L)' 'LHDLLAVCPATRELATLALIVGAVRGIVAGVLCARYAGSPWDLAVRTFTLLGNSVPIFWLGLLMLALFYARLQWALG' A
#
# COMPACT_ATOMS: atom_id res chain seq x y z
N LEU A 1 17.33 -16.25 -19.93
CA LEU A 1 16.80 -16.96 -18.74
C LEU A 1 17.60 -16.64 -17.48
N HIS A 2 18.94 -16.74 -17.50
CA HIS A 2 19.78 -16.34 -16.35
C HIS A 2 19.59 -14.86 -15.92
N ASP A 3 19.48 -13.91 -16.87
CA ASP A 3 19.27 -12.48 -16.51
C ASP A 3 17.91 -12.18 -15.88
N LEU A 4 16.85 -12.87 -16.29
CA LEU A 4 15.50 -12.68 -15.72
C LEU A 4 15.44 -13.19 -14.27
N LEU A 5 16.15 -14.28 -13.99
CA LEU A 5 16.26 -14.82 -12.63
C LEU A 5 17.10 -13.93 -11.71
N ALA A 6 17.93 -13.04 -12.26
CA ALA A 6 18.77 -12.11 -11.49
C ALA A 6 18.05 -10.82 -11.05
N VAL A 7 17.00 -10.38 -11.77
CA VAL A 7 16.14 -9.23 -11.37
C VAL A 7 14.90 -9.65 -10.57
N CYS A 8 14.49 -10.92 -10.67
CA CYS A 8 13.44 -11.49 -9.84
C CYS A 8 13.70 -11.59 -8.32
N PRO A 9 14.94 -11.71 -7.78
CA PRO A 9 15.12 -12.00 -6.36
C PRO A 9 14.68 -10.81 -5.50
N ALA A 10 15.01 -9.58 -5.90
CA ALA A 10 14.59 -8.37 -5.20
C ALA A 10 13.07 -8.16 -5.27
N THR A 11 12.44 -8.41 -6.44
CA THR A 11 10.98 -8.33 -6.58
C THR A 11 10.26 -9.36 -5.70
N ARG A 12 10.82 -10.57 -5.58
CA ARG A 12 10.27 -11.62 -4.71
C ARG A 12 10.33 -11.21 -3.25
N GLU A 13 11.48 -10.75 -2.77
CA GLU A 13 11.64 -10.30 -1.39
C GLU A 13 10.70 -9.14 -1.07
N LEU A 14 10.66 -8.11 -1.93
CA LEU A 14 9.80 -6.96 -1.75
C LEU A 14 8.31 -7.35 -1.77
N ALA A 15 7.89 -8.22 -2.69
CA ALA A 15 6.52 -8.71 -2.77
C ALA A 15 6.13 -9.51 -1.52
N THR A 16 6.99 -10.40 -1.02
CA THR A 16 6.70 -11.18 0.19
C THR A 16 6.56 -10.28 1.43
N LEU A 17 7.45 -9.30 1.59
CA LEU A 17 7.36 -8.34 2.69
C LEU A 17 6.10 -7.49 2.58
N ALA A 18 5.81 -6.97 1.38
CA ALA A 18 4.60 -6.18 1.14
C ALA A 18 3.33 -6.98 1.44
N LEU A 19 3.28 -8.27 1.07
CA LEU A 19 2.17 -9.15 1.38
C LEU A 19 2.01 -9.40 2.88
N ILE A 20 3.08 -9.75 3.60
CA ILE A 20 3.02 -10.00 5.05
C ILE A 20 2.54 -8.73 5.77
N VAL A 21 3.19 -7.61 5.48
CA VAL A 21 2.93 -6.33 6.13
C VAL A 21 1.53 -5.81 5.79
N GLY A 22 1.13 -5.91 4.52
CA GLY A 22 -0.19 -5.54 4.04
C GLY A 22 -1.30 -6.41 4.64
N ALA A 23 -1.10 -7.73 4.67
CA ALA A 23 -2.06 -8.67 5.23
C ALA A 23 -2.24 -8.44 6.74
N VAL A 24 -1.17 -8.32 7.51
CA VAL A 24 -1.26 -8.11 8.97
C VAL A 24 -2.04 -6.83 9.28
N ARG A 25 -1.67 -5.69 8.66
CA ARG A 25 -2.38 -4.42 8.87
C ARG A 25 -3.82 -4.46 8.36
N GLY A 26 -4.05 -5.03 7.18
CA GLY A 26 -5.37 -5.14 6.57
C GLY A 26 -6.32 -5.99 7.41
N ILE A 27 -5.85 -7.14 7.91
CA ILE A 27 -6.63 -8.03 8.79
C ILE A 27 -6.96 -7.32 10.10
N VAL A 28 -5.99 -6.70 10.76
CA VAL A 28 -6.23 -5.99 12.03
C VAL A 28 -7.24 -4.85 11.84
N ALA A 29 -7.06 -4.02 10.81
CA ALA A 29 -8.01 -2.95 10.50
C ALA A 29 -9.41 -3.50 10.18
N GLY A 30 -9.51 -4.54 9.35
CA GLY A 30 -10.77 -5.17 9.00
C GLY A 30 -11.51 -5.76 10.20
N VAL A 31 -10.79 -6.46 11.10
CA VAL A 31 -11.35 -7.02 12.33
C VAL A 31 -11.83 -5.92 13.27
N LEU A 32 -11.07 -4.82 13.41
CA LEU A 32 -11.48 -3.67 14.22
C LEU A 32 -12.74 -3.01 13.68
N CYS A 33 -12.86 -2.82 12.36
CA CYS A 33 -14.07 -2.28 11.74
C CYS A 33 -15.27 -3.20 11.92
N ALA A 34 -15.08 -4.52 11.76
CA ALA A 34 -16.14 -5.50 11.98
C ALA A 34 -16.63 -5.50 13.44
N ARG A 35 -15.71 -5.35 14.42
CA ARG A 35 -16.05 -5.28 15.84
C ARG A 35 -16.76 -3.98 16.22
N TYR A 36 -16.34 -2.85 15.64
CA TYR A 36 -16.90 -1.53 15.93
C TYR A 36 -17.71 -0.99 14.75
N ALA A 37 -18.57 -1.82 14.18
CA ALA A 37 -19.38 -1.46 13.02
C ALA A 37 -20.26 -0.23 13.32
N GLY A 38 -20.24 0.76 12.42
CA GLY A 38 -20.94 2.04 12.61
C GLY A 38 -20.18 3.10 13.43
N SER A 39 -18.98 2.78 13.93
CA SER A 39 -18.07 3.75 14.55
C SER A 39 -17.45 4.70 13.51
N PRO A 40 -17.01 5.91 13.87
CA PRO A 40 -16.18 6.75 13.00
C PRO A 40 -14.93 6.02 12.45
N TRP A 41 -14.41 5.04 13.20
CA TRP A 41 -13.29 4.20 12.73
C TRP A 41 -13.69 3.27 11.58
N ASP A 42 -14.90 2.72 11.59
CA ASP A 42 -15.44 1.92 10.48
C ASP A 42 -15.60 2.78 9.23
N LEU A 43 -16.18 3.97 9.38
CA LEU A 43 -16.34 4.92 8.27
C LEU A 43 -14.99 5.31 7.66
N ALA A 44 -13.99 5.67 8.48
CA ALA A 44 -12.67 6.07 8.01
C ALA A 44 -11.98 4.98 7.17
N VAL A 45 -11.99 3.73 7.65
CA VAL A 45 -11.36 2.60 6.94
C VAL A 45 -12.11 2.27 5.65
N ARG A 46 -13.45 2.30 5.66
CA ARG A 46 -14.26 2.09 4.44
C ARG A 46 -14.01 3.19 3.41
N THR A 47 -13.99 4.45 3.82
CA THR A 47 -13.68 5.57 2.93
C THR A 47 -12.28 5.42 2.34
N PHE A 48 -11.27 5.10 3.15
CA PHE A 48 -9.90 4.88 2.67
C PHE A 48 -9.82 3.72 1.67
N THR A 49 -10.54 2.63 1.94
CA THR A 49 -10.62 1.46 1.05
C THR A 49 -11.26 1.82 -0.28
N LEU A 50 -12.36 2.58 -0.26
CA LEU A 50 -13.05 3.05 -1.46
C LEU A 50 -12.17 3.99 -2.28
N LEU A 51 -11.48 4.94 -1.64
CA LEU A 51 -10.54 5.84 -2.31
C LEU A 51 -9.40 5.04 -2.96
N GLY A 52 -8.78 4.11 -2.24
CA GLY A 52 -7.70 3.28 -2.77
C GLY A 52 -8.13 2.40 -3.95
N ASN A 53 -9.36 1.86 -3.92
CA ASN A 53 -9.89 1.05 -5.02
C ASN A 53 -10.35 1.88 -6.24
N SER A 54 -10.73 3.14 -6.02
CA SER A 54 -11.26 4.01 -7.09
C SER A 54 -10.16 4.78 -7.82
N VAL A 55 -9.01 5.01 -7.16
CA VAL A 55 -7.88 5.73 -7.76
C VAL A 55 -7.01 4.75 -8.58
N PRO A 56 -6.71 5.05 -9.85
CA PRO A 56 -5.81 4.21 -10.64
C PRO A 56 -4.41 4.13 -10.02
N ILE A 57 -3.83 2.92 -10.01
CA ILE A 57 -2.52 2.64 -9.39
C ILE A 57 -1.39 3.55 -9.93
N PHE A 58 -1.43 3.89 -11.22
CA PHE A 58 -0.48 4.81 -11.86
C PHE A 58 -0.52 6.22 -11.26
N TRP A 59 -1.73 6.77 -11.05
CA TRP A 59 -1.90 8.09 -10.43
C TRP A 59 -1.36 8.09 -9.01
N LEU A 60 -1.58 7.01 -8.25
CA LEU A 60 -1.03 6.85 -6.92
C LEU A 60 0.51 6.85 -6.95
N GLY A 61 1.12 6.18 -7.93
CA GLY A 61 2.56 6.20 -8.17
C GLY A 61 3.10 7.61 -8.47
N LEU A 62 2.41 8.38 -9.32
CA LEU A 62 2.77 9.77 -9.61
C LEU A 62 2.64 10.68 -8.38
N LEU A 63 1.57 10.51 -7.58
CA LEU A 63 1.37 11.26 -6.35
C LEU A 63 2.44 10.92 -5.30
N MET A 64 2.79 9.64 -5.16
CA MET A 64 3.89 9.21 -4.30
C MET A 64 5.22 9.80 -4.77
N LEU A 65 5.51 9.81 -6.08
CA LEU A 65 6.69 10.47 -6.61
C LEU A 65 6.69 11.97 -6.28
N ALA A 66 5.63 12.69 -6.59
CA ALA A 66 5.53 14.12 -6.30
C ALA A 66 5.70 14.42 -4.79
N LEU A 67 5.11 13.61 -3.91
CA LEU A 67 5.21 13.81 -2.47
C LEU A 67 6.61 13.48 -1.95
N PHE A 68 7.14 12.29 -2.24
CA PHE A 68 8.39 11.80 -1.64
C PHE A 68 9.64 12.34 -2.32
N TYR A 69 9.60 12.59 -3.63
CA TYR A 69 10.72 13.16 -4.38
C TYR A 69 10.70 14.70 -4.34
N ALA A 70 9.59 15.34 -4.71
CA ALA A 70 9.56 16.79 -4.88
C ALA A 70 9.30 17.58 -3.59
N ARG A 71 8.50 17.05 -2.65
CA ARG A 71 8.16 17.76 -1.40
C ARG A 71 9.02 17.33 -0.21
N LEU A 72 9.12 16.02 0.04
CA LEU A 72 9.83 15.47 1.20
C LEU A 72 11.33 15.25 0.95
N GLN A 73 11.78 15.19 -0.32
CA GLN A 73 13.17 14.90 -0.70
C GLN A 73 13.72 13.61 -0.04
N TRP A 74 12.85 12.63 0.23
CA TRP A 74 13.22 11.36 0.88
C TRP A 74 13.82 10.36 -0.10
N ALA A 75 13.41 10.40 -1.36
CA ALA A 75 14.12 9.71 -2.41
C ALA A 75 15.34 10.58 -2.76
N LEU A 76 16.54 10.17 -2.34
CA LEU A 76 17.78 10.78 -2.80
C LEU A 76 17.78 10.73 -4.34
N GLY A 77 17.95 11.90 -4.96
CA GLY A 77 18.44 11.98 -6.33
C GLY A 77 19.86 11.44 -6.42
#